data_AF-A0A2S1LZH1-F1
#
_entry.id   AF-A0A2S1LZH1-F1
#
_cell.length_a   1.000
_cell.length_b   1.000
_cell.length_c   1.000
_cell.angle_alpha   90.00
_cell.angle_beta   90.00
_cell.angle_gamma   90.00
#
_symmetry.space_group_name_H-M   'P 1'
#
loop_
_entity.id
_entity.type
_entity.pdbx_description
1 polymer ?
#
loop_
_entity_poly.entity_id
_entity_poly.type
_entity_poly.pdbx_seq_one_letter_code
_entity_poly.pdbx_strand_id
1 'polypeptide(L)' 'MKKAILKFFIYFSIFFTSNLISDILFKPHIYFLTAFSTAFGVSLGIATIELYINKKSKEV' A
#
# COMPACT_ATOMS: atom_id res chain seq x y z
N MET A 1 14.36 5.46 -7.11
CA MET A 1 14.11 4.20 -6.38
C MET A 1 13.94 4.41 -4.88
N LYS A 2 14.93 4.97 -4.14
CA LYS A 2 14.82 5.18 -2.68
C LYS A 2 13.54 5.91 -2.22
N LYS A 3 13.13 6.98 -2.91
CA LYS A 3 11.88 7.71 -2.61
C LYS A 3 10.60 6.89 -2.85
N ALA A 4 10.55 6.09 -3.92
CA ALA A 4 9.39 5.26 -4.25
C ALA A 4 9.23 4.10 -3.25
N ILE A 5 10.35 3.50 -2.82
CA ILE A 5 10.36 2.46 -1.79
C ILE A 5 9.89 3.04 -0.44
N LEU A 6 10.37 4.22 -0.06
CA LEU A 6 9.91 4.89 1.17
C LEU A 6 8.40 5.16 1.13
N LYS A 7 7.90 5.69 0.01
CA LYS A 7 6.46 5.93 -0.18
C LYS A 7 5.66 4.64 -0.12
N PHE A 8 6.17 3.56 -0.71
CA PHE A 8 5.55 2.23 -0.59
C PHE A 8 5.37 1.82 0.87
N PHE A 9 6.41 1.93 1.70
CA PHE A 9 6.30 1.59 3.13
C PHE A 9 5.33 2.49 3.88
N ILE A 10 5.28 3.79 3.56
CA ILE A 10 4.31 4.72 4.16
C ILE A 10 2.88 4.31 3.81
N TYR A 11 2.57 4.10 2.52
CA TYR A 11 1.24 3.66 2.09
C TYR A 11 0.89 2.31 2.69
N PHE A 12 1.84 1.36 2.68
CA PHE A 12 1.64 0.05 3.26
C PHE A 12 1.30 0.13 4.74
N SER A 13 2.06 0.88 5.53
CA SER A 13 1.79 1.07 6.96
C SER A 13 0.42 1.71 7.21
N ILE A 14 0.03 2.73 6.44
CA ILE A 14 -1.28 3.39 6.58
C ILE A 14 -2.38 2.38 6.27
N PHE A 15 -2.37 1.76 5.08
CA PHE A 15 -3.41 0.82 4.68
C PHE A 15 -3.48 -0.38 5.62
N PHE A 16 -2.34 -0.94 6.00
CA PHE A 16 -2.28 -2.11 6.86
C PHE A 16 -2.84 -1.82 8.26
N THR A 17 -2.43 -0.71 8.86
CA THR A 17 -2.90 -0.31 10.20
C THR A 17 -4.40 0.02 10.18
N SER A 18 -4.87 0.77 9.18
CA SER A 18 -6.29 1.08 9.04
C SER A 18 -7.15 -0.17 8.83
N ASN A 19 -6.65 -1.17 8.07
CA ASN A 19 -7.37 -2.42 7.86
C ASN A 19 -7.43 -3.27 9.12
N LEU A 20 -6.32 -3.34 9.90
CA LEU A 20 -6.31 -4.03 11.19
C LEU A 20 -7.24 -3.37 12.21
N ILE A 21 -7.24 -2.04 12.30
CA ILE A 21 -8.17 -1.30 13.17
C ILE A 21 -9.61 -1.62 12.77
N SER A 22 -9.92 -1.62 11.47
CA SER A 22 -11.26 -1.94 10.97
C SER A 22 -11.67 -3.37 11.30
N ASP A 23 -10.76 -4.33 11.14
CA ASP A 23 -11.02 -5.73 11.51
C ASP A 23 -11.30 -5.87 13.01
N ILE A 24 -10.54 -5.19 13.88
CA ILE A 24 -10.76 -5.21 15.33
C ILE A 24 -12.10 -4.60 15.72
N LEU A 25 -12.51 -3.50 15.06
CA LEU A 25 -13.73 -2.77 15.41
C LEU A 25 -15.01 -3.44 14.89
N PHE A 26 -14.93 -4.10 13.73
CA PHE A 26 -16.13 -4.52 12.99
C PHE A 26 -16.23 -6.02 12.73
N LYS A 27 -15.19 -6.82 12.99
CA LYS A 27 -15.20 -8.25 12.71
C LYS A 27 -14.98 -9.09 13.97
N PRO A 28 -15.58 -10.30 14.05
CA PRO A 28 -15.38 -11.21 15.17
C PRO A 28 -13.97 -11.82 15.20
N HIS A 29 -13.25 -11.78 14.07
CA HIS A 29 -11.90 -12.32 13.94
C HIS A 29 -11.00 -11.33 13.20
N ILE A 30 -9.72 -11.29 13.57
CA ILE A 30 -8.70 -10.49 12.90
C ILE A 30 -8.20 -11.26 11.69
N TYR A 31 -8.46 -10.78 10.48
CA TYR A 31 -8.04 -11.42 9.23
C TYR A 31 -6.70 -10.85 8.77
N PHE A 32 -5.64 -11.15 9.53
CA PHE A 32 -4.30 -10.62 9.32
C PHE A 32 -3.80 -10.79 7.89
N LEU A 33 -3.96 -11.98 7.30
CA LEU A 33 -3.48 -12.27 5.95
C LEU A 33 -4.20 -11.42 4.89
N THR A 34 -5.51 -11.22 5.06
CA THR A 34 -6.32 -10.37 4.19
C THR A 34 -5.93 -8.90 4.33
N ALA A 35 -5.72 -8.44 5.57
CA ALA A 35 -5.26 -7.09 5.84
C ALA A 35 -3.90 -6.81 5.19
N PHE A 36 -2.96 -7.76 5.34
CA PHE A 36 -1.63 -7.71 4.75
C PHE A 36 -1.68 -7.70 3.22
N SER A 37 -2.36 -8.67 2.60
CA SER A 37 -2.39 -8.82 1.14
C SER A 37 -3.05 -7.62 0.46
N THR A 38 -4.11 -7.08 1.05
CA THR A 38 -4.80 -5.87 0.56
C THR A 38 -3.87 -4.66 0.62
N ALA A 39 -3.25 -4.40 1.78
CA ALA A 39 -2.33 -3.28 1.95
C ALA A 39 -1.11 -3.38 1.02
N PHE A 40 -0.57 -4.60 0.85
CA PHE A 40 0.53 -4.88 -0.06
C PHE A 40 0.15 -4.61 -1.52
N GLY A 41 -0.98 -5.16 -1.98
CA GLY A 41 -1.45 -5.00 -3.35
C GLY A 41 -1.73 -3.55 -3.73
N VAL A 42 -2.43 -2.81 -2.86
CA VAL A 42 -2.74 -1.39 -3.09
C VAL A 42 -1.46 -0.55 -3.14
N SER A 43 -0.56 -0.75 -2.17
CA SER A 43 0.69 0.02 -2.08
C SER A 43 1.62 -0.27 -3.25
N LEU A 44 1.69 -1.52 -3.71
CA LEU A 44 2.44 -1.90 -4.90
C LEU A 44 1.83 -1.28 -6.17
N GLY A 45 0.50 -1.27 -6.29
CA GLY A 45 -0.20 -0.64 -7.40
C GLY A 45 0.14 0.84 -7.52
N ILE A 46 0.06 1.58 -6.40
CA ILE A 46 0.42 3.00 -6.33
C ILE A 46 1.88 3.21 -6.71
N ALA A 47 2.81 2.43 -6.13
CA ALA A 47 4.23 2.55 -6.43
C ALA A 47 4.54 2.26 -7.92
N THR A 48 3.87 1.28 -8.52
CA THR A 48 4.01 0.93 -9.94
C THR A 48 3.54 2.06 -10.85
N ILE A 49 2.37 2.63 -10.57
CA ILE A 49 1.82 3.77 -11.33
C ILE A 49 2.74 4.99 -11.21
N GLU A 50 3.23 5.30 -10.00
CA GLU A 50 4.13 6.41 -9.78
C GLU A 50 5.46 6.25 -10.53
N LEU A 51 6.01 5.03 -10.60
CA LEU A 51 7.18 4.73 -11.42
C LEU A 51 6.89 4.90 -12.92
N TYR A 52 5.73 4.42 -13.38
CA TYR A 52 5.33 4.55 -14.79
C TYR A 52 5.19 6.01 -15.20
N ILE A 53 4.47 6.84 -14.43
CA ILE A 53 4.27 8.27 -14.71
C ILE A 53 5.62 9.02 -14.68
N ASN A 54 6.46 8.77 -13.68
CA ASN A 54 7.76 9.42 -13.57
C ASN A 54 8.71 9.03 -14.71
N LYS A 55 8.60 7.82 -15.25
CA LYS A 55 9.36 7.40 -16.44
C LYS A 55 8.86 8.14 -17.68
N LYS A 56 7.55 8.13 -17.91
CA LYS A 56 6.92 8.81 -19.06
C LYS A 56 7.18 10.32 -19.06
N SER A 57 7.13 10.99 -17.91
CA SER A 57 7.40 12.43 -17.78
C SER A 57 8.85 12.82 -18.04
N LYS A 58 9.79 11.89 -18.07
CA LYS A 58 11.20 12.15 -18.39
C LYS A 58 11.54 11.88 -19.86
N GLU A 59 10.62 11.24 -20.58
CA GLU A 59 10.75 10.95 -22.02
C GLU A 59 10.12 12.07 -22.88
N VAL A 60 9.38 13.01 -22.26
CA VAL A 60 8.82 14.24 -22.86
C VAL A 60 9.73 15.41 -22.50
#